data_AF-A0A658NHI1-F1
#
_entry.id   AF-A0A658NHI1-F1
#
_cell.length_a   1.000
_cell.length_b   1.000
_cell.length_c   1.000
_cell.angle_alpha   90.00
_cell.angle_beta   90.00
_cell.angle_gamma   90.00
#
_symmetry.space_group_name_H-M   'P 1'
#
loop_
_entity.id
_entity.type
_entity.pdbx_description
1 polymer ?
#
loop_
_entity_poly.entity_id
_entity_poly.type
_entity_poly.pdbx_seq_one_letter_code
_entity_poly.pdbx_strand_id
1 'polypeptide(L)' 'ARVDRIPQEIRALYATAFEMDPSWLVEAGSRRQKGIDQAQSLNIYMGGASGKKLDETYKLAWQRGLKTTYYLRTLA' A
#
# COMPACT_ATOMS: atom_id res chain seq x y z
N ALA A 1 -5.66 15.74 9.68
CA ALA A 1 -6.00 16.40 10.96
C ALA A 1 -6.70 15.38 11.85
N ARG A 2 -6.29 15.24 13.11
CA ARG A 2 -6.93 14.31 14.05
C ARG A 2 -8.22 14.95 14.58
N VAL A 3 -9.37 14.31 14.37
CA VAL A 3 -10.68 14.81 14.82
C VAL A 3 -11.20 13.90 15.94
N ASP A 4 -11.12 14.35 17.18
CA ASP A 4 -11.31 13.47 18.36
C ASP A 4 -12.73 12.96 18.58
N ARG A 5 -13.74 13.66 18.05
CA ARG A 5 -15.15 13.23 18.13
C ARG A 5 -15.52 12.06 17.21
N ILE A 6 -14.61 11.62 16.34
CA ILE A 6 -14.88 10.53 15.39
C ILE A 6 -14.44 9.20 16.01
N PRO A 7 -15.34 8.20 16.09
CA PRO A 7 -14.99 6.86 16.58
C PRO A 7 -13.84 6.22 15.78
N GLN A 8 -13.05 5.36 16.45
CA GLN A 8 -11.82 4.81 15.87
C GLN A 8 -12.10 3.91 14.67
N GLU A 9 -13.19 3.15 14.70
CA GLU A 9 -13.65 2.29 13.61
C GLU A 9 -14.02 3.10 12.36
N ILE A 10 -14.66 4.25 12.54
CA ILE A 10 -14.98 5.16 11.43
C ILE A 10 -13.68 5.75 10.87
N ARG A 11 -12.75 6.16 11.73
CA ARG A 11 -11.45 6.66 11.29
C ARG A 11 -10.66 5.60 10.51
N ALA A 12 -10.70 4.34 10.94
CA ALA A 12 -10.05 3.24 10.22
C ALA A 12 -10.70 2.99 8.86
N LEU A 13 -12.04 3.07 8.76
CA LEU A 13 -12.78 2.90 7.51
C LEU A 13 -12.46 4.01 6.49
N TYR A 14 -12.26 5.23 6.96
CA TYR A 14 -11.93 6.39 6.12
C TYR A 14 -10.44 6.74 6.11
N ALA A 15 -9.57 5.77 6.43
CA ALA A 15 -8.12 5.97 6.32
C ALA A 15 -7.72 6.33 4.89
N THR A 16 -6.86 7.34 4.75
CA THR A 16 -6.34 7.78 3.45
C THR A 16 -5.20 6.89 2.98
N ALA A 17 -4.82 7.03 1.69
CA ALA A 17 -3.76 6.22 1.09
C ALA A 17 -2.40 6.30 1.81
N PHE A 18 -2.08 7.42 2.48
CA PHE A 18 -0.83 7.61 3.21
C PHE A 18 -0.90 7.17 4.68
N GLU A 19 -2.10 6.93 5.21
CA GLU A 19 -2.33 6.43 6.57
C GLU A 19 -2.36 4.90 6.60
N MET A 20 -2.51 4.25 5.44
CA MET A 20 -2.46 2.79 5.30
C MET A 20 -1.02 2.28 5.22
N ASP A 21 -0.76 1.12 5.84
CA ASP A 21 0.51 0.43 5.65
C ASP A 21 0.61 -0.12 4.20
N PRO A 22 1.73 0.13 3.48
CA PRO A 22 1.90 -0.32 2.09
C PRO A 22 1.76 -1.82 1.88
N SER A 23 2.04 -2.64 2.90
CA SER A 23 1.90 -4.09 2.84
C SER A 23 0.47 -4.52 2.50
N TRP A 24 -0.56 -3.79 2.97
CA TRP A 24 -1.95 -4.08 2.64
C TRP A 24 -2.21 -3.97 1.13
N LEU A 25 -1.65 -2.97 0.47
CA LEU A 25 -1.79 -2.79 -0.98
C LEU A 25 -1.08 -3.92 -1.74
N VAL A 26 0.09 -4.34 -1.27
CA VAL A 26 0.85 -5.45 -1.84
C VAL A 26 0.09 -6.77 -1.73
N GLU A 27 -0.42 -7.09 -0.54
CA GLU A 27 -1.20 -8.32 -0.29
C GLU A 27 -2.49 -8.35 -1.11
N ALA A 28 -3.24 -7.25 -1.12
CA ALA A 28 -4.46 -7.14 -1.93
C ALA A 28 -4.14 -7.24 -3.43
N GLY A 29 -3.05 -6.62 -3.87
CA GLY A 29 -2.54 -6.70 -5.24
C GLY A 29 -2.20 -8.11 -5.67
N SER A 30 -1.45 -8.82 -4.83
CA SER A 30 -1.05 -10.20 -5.08
C SER A 30 -2.27 -11.12 -5.18
N ARG A 31 -3.25 -10.99 -4.28
CA ARG A 31 -4.45 -11.84 -4.28
C ARG A 31 -5.25 -11.67 -5.57
N ARG A 32 -5.50 -10.43 -6.01
CA ARG A 32 -6.22 -10.18 -7.26
C ARG A 32 -5.40 -10.54 -8.50
N GLN A 33 -4.07 -10.46 -8.43
CA GLN A 33 -3.16 -10.83 -9.54
C GLN A 33 -3.37 -12.27 -10.03
N LYS A 34 -3.84 -13.18 -9.16
CA LYS A 34 -4.15 -14.57 -9.51
C LYS A 34 -5.25 -14.69 -10.57
N GLY A 35 -6.17 -13.72 -10.62
CA GLY A 35 -7.26 -13.66 -11.60
C GLY A 35 -7.00 -12.70 -12.76
N ILE A 36 -5.81 -12.08 -12.83
CA ILE A 36 -5.43 -11.13 -13.88
C ILE A 36 -4.42 -11.81 -14.81
N ASP A 37 -4.78 -11.90 -16.09
CA ASP A 37 -4.01 -12.53 -17.16
C ASP A 37 -2.67 -11.81 -17.39
N GLN A 38 -2.69 -10.49 -17.52
CA GLN A 38 -1.53 -9.63 -17.63
C GLN A 38 -1.15 -9.10 -16.24
N ALA A 39 -1.07 -7.79 -16.04
CA ALA A 39 -0.62 -7.16 -14.82
C ALA A 39 -1.56 -6.02 -14.40
N GLN A 40 -1.12 -5.19 -13.46
CA GLN A 40 -1.93 -4.14 -12.88
C GLN A 40 -1.08 -2.95 -12.46
N SER A 41 -1.58 -1.74 -12.70
CA SER A 41 -0.92 -0.51 -12.28
C SER A 41 -1.10 -0.28 -10.78
N LEU A 42 -0.22 -0.87 -9.98
CA LEU A 42 -0.25 -0.74 -8.52
C LEU A 42 0.66 0.40 -8.05
N ASN A 43 0.07 1.54 -7.73
CA ASN A 43 0.76 2.64 -7.04
C ASN A 43 1.00 2.27 -5.57
N ILE A 44 2.17 2.66 -5.05
CA ILE A 44 2.56 2.49 -3.64
C ILE A 44 2.61 3.86 -2.98
N TYR A 45 1.99 3.99 -1.81
CA TYR A 45 1.87 5.23 -1.05
C TYR A 45 2.59 5.07 0.29
N MET A 46 3.47 6.02 0.66
CA MET A 46 4.22 5.98 1.91
C MET A 46 4.26 7.36 2.58
N GLY A 47 3.66 7.47 3.77
CA GLY A 47 3.71 8.72 4.56
C GLY A 47 5.06 9.00 5.23
N GLY A 48 5.95 8.01 5.31
CA GLY A 48 7.30 8.15 5.90
C GLY A 48 8.25 7.18 5.22
N ALA A 49 8.79 7.60 4.08
CA ALA A 49 9.67 6.77 3.27
C ALA A 49 11.07 6.70 3.88
N SER A 50 11.61 5.49 3.96
CA SER A 50 13.01 5.24 4.29
C SER A 50 13.54 4.12 3.39
N GLY A 51 14.86 4.08 3.18
CA GLY A 51 15.47 3.02 2.36
C GLY A 51 15.09 1.61 2.86
N LYS A 52 15.06 1.42 4.18
CA LYS A 52 14.63 0.16 4.80
C LYS A 52 13.17 -0.17 4.47
N LYS A 53 12.25 0.79 4.59
CA LYS A 53 10.82 0.55 4.35
C LYS A 53 10.52 0.29 2.87
N LEU A 54 11.26 0.94 1.98
CA LEU A 54 11.20 0.67 0.54
C LEU A 54 11.69 -0.75 0.23
N ASP A 55 12.85 -1.14 0.74
CA ASP A 55 13.43 -2.47 0.56
C ASP A 55 12.44 -3.57 1.02
N GLU A 56 11.90 -3.43 2.23
CA GLU A 56 10.91 -4.37 2.78
C GLU A 56 9.63 -4.45 1.92
N THR A 57 9.11 -3.30 1.46
CA THR A 57 7.87 -3.25 0.66
C THR A 57 8.05 -3.90 -0.71
N TYR A 58 9.14 -3.59 -1.41
CA TYR A 58 9.37 -4.14 -2.75
C TYR A 58 9.79 -5.61 -2.71
N LYS A 59 10.54 -6.04 -1.68
CA LYS A 59 10.80 -7.47 -1.44
C LYS A 59 9.52 -8.23 -1.18
N LEU A 60 8.61 -7.69 -0.37
CA LEU A 60 7.30 -8.31 -0.15
C LEU A 60 6.52 -8.42 -1.47
N ALA A 61 6.49 -7.36 -2.30
CA ALA A 61 5.81 -7.39 -3.59
C ALA A 61 6.32 -8.52 -4.50
N TRP A 62 7.64 -8.68 -4.57
CA TRP A 62 8.28 -9.77 -5.32
C TRP A 62 7.95 -11.15 -4.72
N GLN A 63 8.10 -11.33 -3.41
CA GLN A 63 7.79 -12.59 -2.70
C GLN A 63 6.33 -13.01 -2.85
N ARG A 64 5.41 -12.03 -2.97
CA ARG A 64 3.99 -12.27 -3.18
C ARG A 64 3.60 -12.49 -4.64
N GLY A 65 4.55 -12.50 -5.57
CA GLY A 65 4.31 -12.79 -6.99
C GLY A 65 3.54 -11.69 -7.73
N LEU A 66 3.64 -10.43 -7.28
CA LEU A 66 3.16 -9.30 -8.08
C LEU A 66 4.00 -9.17 -9.35
N LYS A 67 3.32 -8.96 -10.49
CA LYS A 67 4.00 -8.79 -11.77
C LYS A 67 4.54 -7.37 -11.96
N THR A 68 3.87 -6.36 -11.42
CA THR A 68 4.22 -4.94 -11.59
C THR A 68 3.98 -4.13 -10.31
N THR A 69 4.82 -3.11 -10.12
CA THR A 69 4.53 -1.93 -9.30
C THR A 69 4.60 -0.71 -10.22
N TYR A 70 3.96 0.40 -9.85
CA TYR A 70 3.92 1.60 -10.68
C TYR A 70 4.58 2.79 -9.97
N TYR A 71 3.83 3.85 -9.63
CA TYR A 71 4.45 4.98 -8.95
C TYR A 71 4.67 4.71 -7.47
N LEU A 72 5.83 5.13 -6.97
CA LEU A 72 6.01 5.46 -5.57
C LEU A 72 5.52 6.89 -5.33
N ARG A 73 4.61 7.05 -4.36
CA ARG A 73 4.13 8.35 -3.86
C ARG A 73 4.58 8.48 -2.42
N THR A 74 5.41 9.47 -2.14
CA THR A 74 5.86 9.78 -0.77
C THR A 74 5.34 11.14 -0.35
N LEU A 75 5.08 11.30 0.95
CA LEU A 75 4.98 12.63 1.56
C LEU A 75 6.39 13.10 1.90
N ALA A 76 6.66 14.39 1.66
CA ALA A 76 7.88 15.07 2.07
C ALA A 76 7.80 15.46 3.55
#